data_AF-A0A7Y0LEY4-F1
#
_entry.id   AF-A0A7Y0LEY4-F1
#
_cell.length_a   1.000
_cell.length_b   1.000
_cell.length_c   1.000
_cell.angle_alpha   90.00
_cell.angle_beta   90.00
_cell.angle_gamma   90.00
#
_symmetry.space_group_name_H-M   'P 1'
#
loop_
_entity.id
_entity.type
_entity.pdbx_description
1 polymer ?
#
loop_
_entity_poly.entity_id
_entity_poly.type
_entity_poly.pdbx_seq_one_letter_code
_entity_poly.pdbx_strand_id
1 'polypeptide(L)'
;MTLQSDAEKKERSLAELVIIVVIIAVLMASFIHYFFKQENNITDAGFAALANNFATRVQTVHAKWLMDNKPDVVTVKDQTGQVEEFEVNEFGWVDGPNCHQVWQQVMGTPLEFLKQPIGAVELAKSEQTVTKRCRYAIGSSTFFEYSLRSGKVLL
;
A
#
# COMPACT_ATOMS: atom_id res chain seq x y z
N MET A 1 20.21 2.76 66.70
CA MET A 1 20.53 3.69 65.60
C MET A 1 20.66 3.02 64.23
N THR A 2 20.80 1.69 64.13
CA THR A 2 20.96 0.98 62.84
C THR A 2 19.66 0.80 62.05
N LEU A 3 18.52 0.58 62.71
CA LEU A 3 17.23 0.32 62.05
C LEU A 3 16.65 1.52 61.27
N GLN A 4 16.90 2.76 61.71
CA GLN A 4 16.43 3.96 61.00
C GLN A 4 17.22 4.22 59.72
N SER A 5 18.53 3.96 59.73
CA SER A 5 19.43 4.13 58.57
C SER A 5 19.10 3.19 57.41
N ASP A 6 18.77 1.92 57.72
CA ASP A 6 18.41 0.94 56.69
C ASP A 6 17.00 1.18 56.10
N ALA A 7 16.06 1.68 56.91
CA ALA A 7 14.73 2.07 56.43
C ALA A 7 14.82 3.26 55.46
N GLU A 8 15.58 4.29 55.80
CA GLU A 8 15.75 5.50 54.99
C GLU A 8 16.46 5.21 53.64
N LYS A 9 17.46 4.32 53.64
CA LYS A 9 18.08 3.83 52.39
C LYS A 9 17.11 3.06 51.50
N LYS A 10 16.26 2.22 52.10
CA LYS A 10 15.29 1.40 51.37
C LYS A 10 14.18 2.27 50.77
N GLU A 11 13.68 3.26 51.50
CA GLU A 11 12.69 4.23 51.02
C GLU A 11 13.22 5.10 49.88
N ARG A 12 14.49 5.55 49.98
CA ARG A 12 15.15 6.32 48.91
C ARG A 12 15.31 5.50 47.62
N SER A 13 15.71 4.23 47.74
CA SER A 13 15.83 3.32 46.58
C SER A 13 14.47 3.02 45.93
N LEU A 14 13.41 2.92 46.74
CA LEU A 14 12.04 2.70 46.27
C LEU A 14 11.52 3.93 45.53
N ALA A 15 11.79 5.14 46.04
CA ALA A 15 11.45 6.39 45.36
C ALA A 15 12.19 6.58 44.02
N GLU A 16 13.49 6.25 43.96
CA GLU A 16 14.27 6.29 42.71
C GLU A 16 13.69 5.34 41.64
N LEU A 17 13.32 4.11 42.04
CA LEU A 17 12.68 3.14 41.14
C LEU A 17 11.34 3.68 40.62
N VAL A 18 10.51 4.26 41.49
CA VAL A 18 9.22 4.84 41.11
C VAL A 18 9.41 5.96 40.10
N ILE A 19 10.39 6.85 40.30
CA ILE A 19 10.67 7.94 39.36
C ILE A 19 11.08 7.39 37.98
N ILE A 20 11.95 6.38 37.94
CA ILE A 20 12.38 5.76 36.67
C ILE A 20 11.18 5.16 35.94
N VAL A 21 10.30 4.43 36.65
CA VAL A 21 9.10 3.83 36.07
C VAL A 21 8.15 4.89 35.52
N VAL A 22 7.96 6.00 36.25
CA VAL A 22 7.11 7.12 35.80
C VAL A 22 7.68 7.74 34.52
N ILE A 23 8.99 7.98 34.45
CA ILE A 23 9.63 8.54 33.25
C ILE A 23 9.45 7.60 32.06
N ILE A 24 9.70 6.30 32.24
CA ILE A 24 9.52 5.30 31.18
C ILE A 24 8.05 5.26 30.71
N ALA A 25 7.10 5.29 31.64
CA ALA A 25 5.68 5.29 31.30
C ALA A 25 5.28 6.52 30.47
N VAL A 26 5.77 7.72 30.82
CA VAL A 26 5.52 8.95 30.06
C VAL A 26 6.15 8.88 28.67
N LEU A 27 7.39 8.39 28.57
CA LEU A 27 8.08 8.22 27.28
C LEU A 27 7.34 7.22 26.38
N MET A 28 6.93 6.06 26.92
CA MET A 28 6.16 5.07 26.16
C MET A 28 4.80 5.64 25.71
N ALA A 29 4.08 6.33 26.60
CA ALA A 29 2.78 6.92 26.27
C ALA A 29 2.90 7.98 25.16
N SER A 30 3.89 8.86 25.25
CA SER A 30 4.16 9.86 24.22
C SER A 30 4.55 9.22 22.88
N PHE A 31 5.42 8.22 22.90
CA PHE A 31 5.82 7.49 21.69
C PHE A 31 4.62 6.84 21.00
N ILE A 32 3.78 6.11 21.75
CA ILE A 32 2.59 5.46 21.23
C ILE A 32 1.64 6.49 20.58
N HIS A 33 1.42 7.63 21.24
CA HIS A 33 0.55 8.68 20.72
C HIS A 33 1.04 9.27 19.39
N TYR A 34 2.34 9.57 19.30
CA TYR A 34 2.93 10.12 18.07
C TYR A 34 3.11 9.08 16.97
N PHE A 35 3.34 7.81 17.32
CA PHE A 35 3.49 6.72 16.36
C PHE A 35 2.17 6.46 15.63
N PHE A 36 1.06 6.28 16.35
CA PHE A 36 -0.25 6.05 15.71
C PHE A 36 -0.70 7.22 14.82
N LYS A 37 -0.35 8.46 15.17
CA LYS A 37 -0.65 9.62 14.33
C LYS A 37 0.15 9.62 13.02
N GLN A 38 1.38 9.10 13.03
CA GLN A 38 2.24 9.06 11.84
C GLN A 38 1.96 7.83 10.97
N GLU A 39 1.63 6.69 11.56
CA GLU A 39 1.40 5.42 10.85
C GLU A 39 0.31 5.54 9.76
N ASN A 40 -0.78 6.24 10.04
CA ASN A 40 -1.86 6.49 9.06
C ASN A 40 -1.35 7.33 7.87
N ASN A 41 -0.63 8.42 8.14
CA ASN A 41 -0.09 9.28 7.09
C ASN A 41 0.96 8.56 6.23
N ILE A 42 1.78 7.70 6.84
CA ILE A 42 2.79 6.90 6.13
C ILE A 42 2.11 5.87 5.22
N THR A 43 1.07 5.20 5.72
CA THR A 43 0.31 4.21 4.94
C THR A 43 -0.37 4.85 3.75
N ASP A 44 -1.03 6.00 3.94
CA ASP A 44 -1.72 6.72 2.87
C ASP A 44 -0.74 7.25 1.80
N ALA A 45 0.37 7.86 2.22
CA ALA A 45 1.40 8.32 1.29
C ALA A 45 2.07 7.16 0.55
N GLY A 46 2.32 6.04 1.24
CA GLY A 46 2.85 4.82 0.65
C GLY A 46 1.89 4.20 -0.36
N PHE A 47 0.60 4.17 -0.05
CA PHE A 47 -0.42 3.65 -0.96
C PHE A 47 -0.63 4.56 -2.18
N ALA A 48 -0.56 5.88 -2.01
CA ALA A 48 -0.55 6.81 -3.15
C ALA A 48 0.68 6.59 -4.06
N ALA A 49 1.86 6.35 -3.48
CA ALA A 49 3.05 5.98 -4.24
C ALA A 49 2.87 4.64 -4.98
N LEU A 50 2.21 3.66 -4.36
CA LEU A 50 1.87 2.39 -4.97
C LEU A 50 0.92 2.56 -6.17
N ALA A 51 -0.11 3.39 -6.04
CA ALA A 51 -1.03 3.73 -7.13
C ALA A 51 -0.32 4.45 -8.29
N ASN A 52 0.63 5.34 -7.98
CA ASN A 52 1.47 5.99 -9.00
C ASN A 52 2.39 5.00 -9.71
N ASN A 53 2.95 4.02 -8.99
CA ASN A 53 3.75 2.96 -9.59
C ASN A 53 2.89 2.12 -10.55
N PHE A 54 1.70 1.69 -10.10
CA PHE A 54 0.73 1.00 -10.92
C PHE A 54 0.40 1.78 -12.19
N ALA A 55 0.07 3.07 -12.06
CA ALA A 55 -0.22 3.94 -13.19
C ALA A 55 0.96 4.02 -14.17
N THR A 56 2.17 4.21 -13.66
CA THR A 56 3.38 4.30 -14.49
C THR A 56 3.65 3.01 -15.26
N ARG A 57 3.47 1.85 -14.62
CA ARG A 57 3.63 0.54 -15.28
C ARG A 57 2.59 0.35 -16.39
N VAL A 58 1.31 0.61 -16.13
CA VAL A 58 0.26 0.51 -17.16
C VAL A 58 0.53 1.45 -18.34
N GLN A 59 0.97 2.69 -18.06
CA GLN A 59 1.34 3.63 -19.13
C GLN A 59 2.55 3.15 -19.94
N THR A 60 3.51 2.49 -19.29
CA THR A 60 4.68 1.90 -19.97
C THR A 60 4.26 0.77 -20.90
N VAL A 61 3.37 -0.11 -20.46
CA VAL A 61 2.79 -1.16 -21.30
C VAL A 61 2.05 -0.56 -22.50
N HIS A 62 1.23 0.47 -22.28
CA HIS A 62 0.52 1.16 -23.36
C HIS A 62 1.47 1.83 -24.36
N ALA A 63 2.54 2.47 -23.87
CA ALA A 63 3.56 3.06 -24.73
C ALA A 63 4.24 1.99 -25.59
N LYS A 64 4.57 0.83 -25.01
CA LYS A 64 5.17 -0.30 -25.75
C LYS A 64 4.19 -0.87 -26.79
N TRP A 65 2.91 -0.99 -26.44
CA TRP A 65 1.85 -1.38 -27.37
C TRP A 65 1.77 -0.46 -28.59
N LEU A 66 1.85 0.86 -28.38
CA LEU A 66 1.88 1.83 -29.47
C LEU A 66 3.13 1.69 -30.35
N MET A 67 4.28 1.35 -29.77
CA MET A 67 5.54 1.16 -30.49
C MET A 67 5.56 -0.15 -31.30
N ASP A 68 4.92 -1.21 -30.81
CA ASP A 68 4.96 -2.56 -31.40
C ASP A 68 3.87 -2.81 -32.45
N ASN A 69 3.25 -1.75 -32.99
CA ASN A 69 2.11 -1.84 -33.91
C ASN A 69 0.87 -2.52 -33.32
N LYS A 70 0.56 -2.26 -32.05
CA LYS A 70 -0.71 -2.64 -31.41
C LYS A 70 -0.96 -4.16 -31.34
N PRO A 71 -0.04 -4.94 -30.76
CA PRO A 71 -0.23 -6.38 -30.60
C PRO A 71 -1.27 -6.69 -29.51
N ASP A 72 -1.83 -7.90 -29.52
CA ASP A 72 -2.72 -8.38 -28.44
C ASP A 72 -1.96 -8.71 -27.15
N VAL A 73 -0.65 -8.96 -27.25
CA VAL A 73 0.25 -9.25 -26.12
C VAL A 73 1.48 -8.37 -26.22
N VAL A 74 1.82 -7.70 -25.12
CA VAL A 74 2.95 -6.76 -25.04
C VAL A 74 4.05 -7.35 -24.18
N THR A 75 5.29 -7.34 -24.68
CA THR A 75 6.47 -7.75 -23.92
C THR A 75 7.23 -6.52 -23.43
N VAL A 76 7.36 -6.38 -22.11
CA VAL A 76 8.17 -5.32 -21.48
C VAL A 76 9.37 -5.95 -20.81
N LYS A 77 10.55 -5.39 -21.02
CA LYS A 77 11.76 -5.77 -20.28
C LYS A 77 11.86 -4.93 -19.03
N ASP A 78 11.89 -5.59 -17.88
CA ASP A 78 12.18 -4.94 -16.60
C ASP A 78 13.67 -4.52 -16.53
N GLN A 79 14.02 -3.68 -15.57
CA GLN A 79 15.37 -3.21 -15.27
C GLN A 79 16.35 -4.36 -14.99
N THR A 80 15.84 -5.49 -14.52
CA THR A 80 16.60 -6.73 -14.30
C THR A 80 16.86 -7.54 -15.58
N GLY A 81 16.28 -7.13 -16.72
CA GLY A 81 16.35 -7.84 -17.99
C GLY A 81 15.34 -8.98 -18.12
N GLN A 82 14.49 -9.20 -17.12
CA GLN A 82 13.37 -10.14 -17.22
C GLN A 82 12.32 -9.61 -18.20
N VAL A 83 11.80 -10.50 -19.04
CA VAL A 83 10.72 -10.19 -19.98
C VAL A 83 9.41 -10.53 -19.29
N GLU A 84 8.58 -9.51 -19.10
CA GLU A 84 7.22 -9.63 -18.59
C GLU A 84 6.25 -9.51 -19.78
N GLU A 85 5.29 -10.43 -19.83
CA GLU A 85 4.22 -10.45 -20.85
C GLU A 85 2.92 -9.89 -20.26
N PHE A 86 2.30 -8.99 -21.00
CA PHE A 86 1.06 -8.32 -20.62
C PHE A 86 -0.01 -8.58 -21.65
N GLU A 87 -1.13 -9.15 -21.21
CA GLU A 87 -2.36 -9.20 -21.99
C GLU A 87 -3.02 -7.82 -21.97
N VAL A 88 -3.33 -7.30 -23.16
CA VAL A 88 -3.96 -5.98 -23.31
C VAL A 88 -5.26 -6.10 -24.07
N ASN A 89 -6.19 -5.17 -23.81
CA ASN A 89 -7.41 -5.07 -24.59
C ASN A 89 -7.21 -4.37 -25.94
N GLU A 90 -8.29 -4.25 -26.71
CA GLU A 90 -8.32 -3.57 -28.01
C GLU A 90 -7.85 -2.10 -27.96
N PHE A 91 -7.79 -1.49 -26.78
CA PHE A 91 -7.33 -0.12 -26.56
C PHE A 91 -5.86 -0.05 -26.08
N GLY A 92 -5.18 -1.19 -25.93
CA GLY A 92 -3.79 -1.28 -25.50
C GLY A 92 -3.59 -1.07 -24.00
N TRP A 93 -4.61 -1.33 -23.18
CA TRP A 93 -4.53 -1.27 -21.72
C TRP A 93 -4.54 -2.67 -21.12
N VAL A 94 -3.81 -2.85 -20.02
CA VAL A 94 -3.76 -4.14 -19.31
C VAL A 94 -5.16 -4.56 -18.89
N ASP A 95 -5.55 -5.76 -19.31
CA ASP A 95 -6.85 -6.36 -19.07
C ASP A 95 -6.67 -7.80 -18.57
N GLY A 96 -7.68 -8.32 -17.88
CA GLY A 96 -7.66 -9.66 -17.32
C GLY A 96 -9.06 -10.08 -16.88
N PRO A 97 -9.28 -11.38 -16.65
CA PRO A 97 -10.59 -11.89 -16.28
C PRO A 97 -11.04 -11.40 -14.89
N ASN A 98 -10.10 -11.00 -14.03
CA ASN A 98 -10.43 -10.36 -12.75
C ASN A 98 -9.39 -9.30 -12.33
N CYS A 99 -9.80 -8.40 -11.42
CA CYS A 99 -8.89 -7.36 -10.91
C CYS A 99 -7.69 -7.89 -10.14
N HIS A 100 -7.79 -9.10 -9.58
CA HIS A 100 -6.66 -9.72 -8.87
C HIS A 100 -5.52 -10.07 -9.84
N GLN A 101 -5.86 -10.60 -11.02
CA GLN A 101 -4.88 -10.94 -12.05
C GLN A 101 -4.31 -9.69 -12.71
N VAL A 102 -5.14 -8.67 -12.98
CA VAL A 102 -4.65 -7.37 -13.45
C VAL A 102 -3.63 -6.79 -12.46
N TRP A 103 -3.90 -6.87 -11.16
CA TRP A 103 -2.93 -6.45 -10.14
C TRP A 103 -1.63 -7.26 -10.22
N GLN A 104 -1.72 -8.58 -10.24
CA GLN A 104 -0.54 -9.45 -10.25
C GLN A 104 0.31 -9.25 -11.51
N GLN A 105 -0.32 -9.08 -12.68
CA GLN A 105 0.37 -8.79 -13.93
C GLN A 105 1.09 -7.44 -13.85
N VAL A 106 0.40 -6.37 -13.42
CA VAL A 106 0.99 -5.02 -13.38
C VAL A 106 2.05 -4.91 -12.30
N MET A 107 1.77 -5.36 -11.08
CA MET A 107 2.62 -5.10 -9.91
C MET A 107 3.65 -6.19 -9.64
N GLY A 108 3.44 -7.41 -10.15
CA GLY A 108 4.32 -8.55 -9.87
C GLY A 108 4.32 -8.99 -8.39
N THR A 109 3.39 -8.47 -7.58
CA THR A 109 3.31 -8.69 -6.14
C THR A 109 1.91 -9.16 -5.72
N PRO A 110 1.78 -9.87 -4.58
CA PRO A 110 0.47 -10.14 -4.01
C PRO A 110 -0.25 -8.84 -3.63
N LEU A 111 -1.57 -8.94 -3.42
CA LEU A 111 -2.43 -7.85 -2.93
C LEU A 111 -2.16 -7.57 -1.44
N GLU A 112 -0.94 -7.14 -1.14
CA GLU A 112 -0.46 -6.86 0.19
C GLU A 112 0.48 -5.67 0.14
N PHE A 113 0.30 -4.72 1.05
CA PHE A 113 1.19 -3.58 1.22
C PHE A 113 1.41 -3.34 2.71
N LEU A 114 2.66 -3.27 3.15
CA LEU A 114 3.03 -3.10 4.57
C LEU A 114 2.35 -4.13 5.51
N LYS A 115 2.21 -5.39 5.06
CA LYS A 115 1.51 -6.46 5.79
C LYS A 115 0.00 -6.26 5.96
N GLN A 116 -0.58 -5.31 5.24
CA GLN A 116 -2.02 -5.09 5.17
C GLN A 116 -2.54 -5.63 3.83
N PRO A 117 -3.66 -6.38 3.84
CA PRO A 117 -4.27 -6.87 2.60
C PRO A 117 -4.88 -5.71 1.82
N ILE A 118 -4.70 -5.75 0.50
CA ILE A 118 -5.38 -4.85 -0.43
C ILE A 118 -6.64 -5.56 -0.94
N GLY A 119 -7.81 -4.95 -0.71
CA GLY A 119 -9.05 -5.44 -1.29
C GLY A 119 -9.14 -5.05 -2.76
N ALA A 120 -9.41 -6.00 -3.65
CA ALA A 120 -9.66 -5.75 -5.07
C ALA A 120 -11.13 -6.05 -5.40
N VAL A 121 -11.85 -5.06 -5.92
CA VAL A 121 -13.28 -5.17 -6.24
C VAL A 121 -13.53 -4.73 -7.68
N GLU A 122 -14.32 -5.51 -8.40
CA GLU A 122 -14.81 -5.16 -9.73
C GLU A 122 -16.06 -4.29 -9.63
N LEU A 123 -15.98 -3.08 -10.19
CA LEU A 123 -17.10 -2.17 -10.31
C LEU A 123 -17.64 -2.26 -11.74
N ALA A 124 -18.80 -2.88 -11.88
CA ALA A 124 -19.59 -2.82 -13.11
C ALA A 124 -20.68 -1.76 -12.95
N LYS A 125 -20.71 -0.76 -13.83
CA LYS A 125 -21.79 0.24 -13.83
C LYS A 125 -22.99 -0.33 -14.60
N SER A 126 -24.11 -0.56 -13.90
CA SER A 126 -25.37 -0.99 -14.51
C SER A 126 -26.08 0.19 -15.18
N GLU A 127 -26.18 0.15 -16.51
CA GLU A 127 -27.44 0.18 -17.28
C GLU A 127 -27.21 0.56 -18.75
N GLN A 128 -26.16 1.31 -19.13
CA GLN A 128 -25.97 1.70 -20.55
C GLN A 128 -24.52 1.74 -21.05
N THR A 129 -23.50 1.60 -20.18
CA THR A 129 -22.11 1.47 -20.61
C THR A 129 -21.35 0.57 -19.64
N VAL A 130 -21.00 -0.64 -20.07
CA VAL A 130 -20.17 -1.59 -19.31
C VAL A 130 -18.72 -1.07 -19.31
N THR A 131 -18.43 -0.04 -18.53
CA THR A 131 -17.04 0.28 -18.19
C THR A 131 -16.67 -0.54 -16.97
N LYS A 132 -16.03 -1.71 -17.18
CA LYS A 132 -15.38 -2.45 -16.11
C LYS A 132 -14.33 -1.55 -15.46
N ARG A 133 -14.34 -1.47 -14.13
CA ARG A 133 -13.30 -0.79 -13.34
C ARG A 133 -12.86 -1.69 -12.20
N CYS A 134 -11.58 -1.61 -11.86
CA CYS A 134 -11.01 -2.24 -10.68
C CYS A 134 -10.83 -1.20 -9.60
N ARG A 135 -11.34 -1.44 -8.40
CA ARG A 135 -11.03 -0.64 -7.22
C ARG A 135 -10.11 -1.43 -6.31
N TYR A 136 -8.97 -0.84 -5.97
CA TYR A 136 -8.02 -1.38 -5.01
C TYR A 136 -8.06 -0.51 -3.76
N ALA A 137 -8.32 -1.12 -2.60
CA ALA A 137 -8.48 -0.40 -1.34
C ALA A 137 -7.58 -0.99 -0.25
N ILE A 138 -7.01 -0.11 0.58
CA ILE A 138 -6.27 -0.49 1.77
C ILE A 138 -6.99 0.09 3.00
N GLY A 139 -7.30 -0.77 3.97
CA GLY A 139 -8.10 -0.37 5.13
C GLY A 139 -9.52 0.09 4.73
N SER A 140 -10.02 1.15 5.37
CA SER A 140 -11.41 1.61 5.24
C SER A 140 -11.60 2.89 4.43
N SER A 141 -10.56 3.71 4.25
CA SER A 141 -10.69 5.06 3.68
C SER A 141 -9.93 5.30 2.37
N THR A 142 -8.90 4.50 2.08
CA THR A 142 -7.94 4.82 1.02
C THR A 142 -8.07 3.80 -0.09
N PHE A 143 -8.38 4.27 -1.30
CA PHE A 143 -8.55 3.42 -2.48
C PHE A 143 -8.12 4.15 -3.73
N PHE A 144 -7.87 3.40 -4.80
CA PHE A 144 -7.77 3.96 -6.14
C PHE A 144 -8.55 3.08 -7.13
N GLU A 145 -9.02 3.69 -8.22
CA GLU A 145 -9.72 3.00 -9.30
C GLU A 145 -8.87 2.95 -10.56
N TYR A 146 -8.88 1.81 -11.23
CA TYR A 146 -8.32 1.59 -12.54
C TYR A 146 -9.45 1.31 -13.55
N SER A 147 -9.51 2.10 -14.62
CA SER A 147 -10.45 1.86 -15.72
C SER A 147 -9.79 1.00 -16.80
N LEU A 148 -10.28 -0.24 -16.96
CA LEU A 148 -9.72 -1.17 -17.94
C LEU A 148 -9.86 -0.63 -19.38
N ARG A 149 -10.93 0.12 -19.68
CA ARG A 149 -11.15 0.72 -21.01
C ARG A 149 -10.21 1.87 -21.34
N SER A 150 -9.84 2.70 -20.36
CA SER A 150 -9.16 3.98 -20.60
C SER A 150 -7.74 4.06 -20.05
N GLY A 151 -7.30 3.05 -19.31
CA GLY A 151 -6.00 3.07 -18.64
C GLY A 151 -5.91 4.04 -17.47
N LYS A 152 -6.98 4.79 -17.18
CA LYS A 152 -6.95 5.88 -16.21
C LYS A 152 -6.95 5.31 -14.79
N VAL A 153 -6.01 5.80 -13.99
CA VAL A 153 -5.94 5.57 -12.54
C VAL A 153 -6.49 6.82 -11.83
N LEU A 154 -7.45 6.62 -10.93
CA LEU A 154 -8.09 7.66 -10.12
C LEU A 154 -7.79 7.38 -8.66
N LEU A 155 -7.12 8.30 -7.97
CA LEU A 155 -6.93 8.28 -6.52
C LEU A 155 -8.17 8.83 -5.79
#